data_AF-A0A930SXT1-F1
#
_entry.id   AF-A0A930SXT1-F1
#
_cell.length_a   1.000
_cell.length_b   1.000
_cell.length_c   1.000
_cell.angle_alpha   90.00
_cell.angle_beta   90.00
_cell.angle_gamma   90.00
#
_symmetry.space_group_name_H-M   'P 1'
#
loop_
_entity.id
_entity.type
_entity.pdbx_description
1 polymer ?
#
loop_
_entity_poly.entity_id
_entity_poly.type
_entity_poly.pdbx_seq_one_letter_code
_entity_poly.pdbx_strand_id
1 'polypeptide(L)'
;MSKAKKFSDCKSDEKRADYLANHDVWESGEFKEIGFAEPPKRPLRQQLHMRIDESAIQRLKQVAGRKGMGYQTLARMWLLERLEREEV
;
A
#
# COMPACT_ATOMS: atom_id res chain seq x y z
N MET A 1 12.67 41.68 11.41
CA MET A 1 12.72 40.21 11.60
C MET A 1 13.54 39.62 10.45
N SER A 2 14.77 39.18 10.70
CA SER A 2 15.65 38.60 9.66
C SER A 2 15.08 37.25 9.22
N LYS A 3 15.01 37.01 7.90
CA LYS A 3 14.55 35.71 7.37
C LYS A 3 15.39 34.57 7.97
N ALA A 4 14.73 33.52 8.46
CA ALA A 4 15.39 32.31 8.90
C ALA A 4 16.23 31.72 7.75
N LYS A 5 17.41 31.18 8.07
CA LYS A 5 18.27 30.51 7.07
C LYS A 5 17.49 29.33 6.49
N LYS A 6 17.58 29.10 5.18
CA LYS A 6 16.94 27.93 4.57
C LYS A 6 17.80 26.69 4.81
N PHE A 7 17.18 25.52 4.94
CA PHE A 7 17.91 24.24 5.03
C PHE A 7 18.88 24.03 3.86
N SER A 8 18.54 24.54 2.68
CA SER A 8 19.38 24.52 1.47
C SER A 8 20.74 25.22 1.66
N ASP A 9 20.83 26.15 2.60
CA ASP A 9 22.02 26.98 2.80
C ASP A 9 23.01 26.33 3.79
N CYS A 10 22.62 25.23 4.46
CA CYS A 10 23.49 24.46 5.33
C CYS A 10 24.38 23.49 4.53
N LYS A 11 25.66 23.88 4.35
CA LYS A 11 26.67 23.12 3.57
C LYS A 11 27.38 21.99 4.32
N SER A 12 27.29 21.93 5.65
CA SER A 12 27.98 20.96 6.52
C SER A 12 26.97 20.16 7.33
N ASP A 13 27.26 18.88 7.55
CA ASP A 13 26.34 17.93 8.18
C ASP A 13 26.05 18.24 9.66
N GLU A 14 27.03 18.74 10.40
CA GLU A 14 26.83 19.19 11.79
C GLU A 14 25.78 20.32 11.86
N LYS A 15 25.86 21.29 10.95
CA LYS A 15 24.91 22.40 10.86
C LYS A 15 23.53 21.97 10.36
N ARG A 16 23.43 20.81 9.69
CA ARG A 16 22.14 20.22 9.29
C ARG A 16 21.48 19.51 10.46
N ALA A 17 22.26 18.79 11.27
CA ALA A 17 21.77 18.15 12.48
C ALA A 17 21.19 19.16 13.48
N ASP A 18 21.93 20.25 13.73
CA ASP A 18 21.46 21.33 14.60
C ASP A 18 20.21 22.04 14.06
N TYR A 19 20.12 22.21 12.74
CA TYR A 19 18.95 22.81 12.09
C TYR A 19 17.72 21.89 12.22
N LEU A 20 17.86 20.60 11.97
CA LEU A 20 16.77 19.61 12.08
C LEU A 20 16.31 19.41 13.53
N ALA A 21 17.21 19.57 14.50
CA ALA A 21 16.88 19.45 15.92
C ALA A 21 16.10 20.67 16.45
N ASN A 22 16.33 21.86 15.89
CA ASN A 22 15.77 23.12 16.39
C ASN A 22 14.67 23.73 15.52
N HIS A 23 14.48 23.26 14.28
CA HIS A 23 13.44 23.77 13.39
C HIS A 23 12.45 22.68 13.02
N ASP A 24 11.18 22.96 13.33
CA ASP A 24 10.07 22.10 12.92
C ASP A 24 9.82 22.22 11.40
N VAL A 25 9.33 21.13 10.83
CA VAL A 25 8.99 21.02 9.40
C VAL A 25 7.96 22.09 9.00
N TRP A 26 7.12 22.52 9.94
CA TRP A 26 6.08 23.53 9.75
C TRP A 26 6.62 24.97 9.64
N GLU A 27 7.78 25.28 10.24
CA GLU A 27 8.36 26.63 10.20
C GLU A 27 9.29 26.84 9.01
N SER A 28 9.83 25.74 8.46
CA SER A 28 10.84 25.76 7.41
C SER A 28 10.31 25.39 6.01
N GLY A 29 9.05 24.94 5.91
CA GLY A 29 8.44 24.47 4.68
C GLY A 29 7.80 25.58 3.83
N GLU A 30 8.31 25.81 2.62
CA GLU A 30 7.51 26.35 1.53
C GLU A 30 6.56 25.24 1.04
N PHE A 31 5.44 25.04 1.74
CA PHE A 31 4.46 24.03 1.37
C PHE A 31 3.82 24.39 0.03
N LYS A 32 4.04 23.54 -0.97
CA LYS A 32 3.31 23.64 -2.23
C LYS A 32 2.01 22.86 -2.07
N GLU A 33 0.88 23.52 -2.27
CA GLU A 33 -0.41 22.83 -2.39
C GLU A 33 -0.33 21.87 -3.58
N ILE A 34 -0.17 20.59 -3.28
CA ILE A 34 -0.43 19.51 -4.22
C ILE A 34 -1.95 19.37 -4.26
N GLY A 35 -2.56 19.75 -5.37
CA GLY A 35 -3.99 19.53 -5.59
C GLY A 35 -4.37 18.06 -5.37
N PHE A 36 -5.65 17.79 -5.15
CA PHE A 36 -6.15 16.42 -4.95
C PHE A 36 -5.65 15.51 -6.08
N ALA A 37 -4.66 14.67 -5.77
CA ALA A 37 -4.24 13.63 -6.69
C ALA A 37 -5.43 12.68 -6.84
N GLU A 38 -5.94 12.52 -8.06
CA GLU A 38 -6.94 11.49 -8.32
C GLU A 38 -6.38 10.16 -7.80
N PRO A 39 -7.11 9.46 -6.91
CA PRO A 39 -6.64 8.18 -6.44
C PRO A 39 -6.44 7.27 -7.65
N PRO A 40 -5.37 6.47 -7.67
CA PRO A 40 -5.07 5.61 -8.81
C PRO A 40 -6.31 4.78 -9.14
N LYS A 41 -6.75 4.83 -10.41
CA LYS A 41 -7.91 4.07 -10.92
C LYS A 41 -7.62 2.58 -10.77
N ARG A 42 -8.01 2.00 -9.64
CA ARG A 42 -7.92 0.56 -9.41
C ARG A 42 -9.00 -0.11 -10.26
N PRO A 43 -8.68 -1.14 -11.07
CA PRO A 43 -9.70 -1.88 -11.77
C PRO A 43 -10.67 -2.46 -10.74
N LEU A 44 -11.96 -2.17 -10.93
CA LEU A 44 -13.00 -2.71 -10.07
C LEU A 44 -13.06 -4.22 -10.28
N ARG A 45 -12.85 -4.98 -9.20
CA ARG A 45 -13.03 -6.43 -9.23
C ARG A 45 -14.52 -6.73 -9.25
N GLN A 46 -14.95 -7.62 -10.13
CA GLN A 46 -16.33 -8.10 -10.16
C GLN A 46 -16.52 -9.22 -9.14
N GLN A 47 -17.70 -9.27 -8.52
CA GLN A 47 -18.07 -10.31 -7.58
C GLN A 47 -18.55 -11.55 -8.34
N LEU A 48 -17.98 -12.71 -8.02
CA LEU A 48 -18.43 -14.01 -8.51
C LEU A 48 -19.44 -14.61 -7.52
N HIS A 49 -20.70 -14.75 -7.93
CA HIS A 49 -21.73 -15.42 -7.14
C HIS A 49 -21.83 -16.89 -7.56
N MET A 50 -21.36 -17.81 -6.71
CA MET A 50 -21.46 -19.25 -6.96
C MET A 50 -21.84 -20.00 -5.69
N ARG A 51 -22.59 -21.09 -5.84
CA ARG A 51 -22.87 -22.03 -4.76
C ARG A 51 -21.76 -23.08 -4.72
N ILE A 52 -21.25 -23.34 -3.51
CA ILE A 52 -20.23 -24.36 -3.24
C ILE A 52 -20.72 -25.16 -2.05
N ASP A 53 -20.53 -26.48 -2.10
CA ASP A 53 -20.86 -27.36 -0.99
C ASP A 53 -20.11 -26.98 0.28
N GLU A 54 -20.80 -27.08 1.42
CA GLU A 54 -20.22 -26.71 2.70
C GLU A 54 -18.96 -27.54 3.04
N SER A 55 -18.96 -28.83 2.70
CA SER A 55 -17.81 -29.72 2.90
C SER A 55 -16.56 -29.21 2.15
N ALA A 56 -16.73 -28.68 0.93
CA ALA A 56 -15.65 -28.11 0.15
C ALA A 56 -15.13 -26.79 0.76
N ILE A 57 -16.03 -25.93 1.25
CA ILE A 57 -15.65 -24.69 1.94
C ILE A 57 -14.82 -25.01 3.20
N GLN A 58 -15.22 -26.02 3.99
CA GLN A 58 -14.48 -26.41 5.19
C GLN A 58 -13.08 -26.92 4.85
N ARG A 59 -12.95 -27.76 3.82
CA ARG A 59 -11.64 -28.23 3.33
C ARG A 59 -10.76 -27.06 2.87
N LEU A 60 -11.34 -26.11 2.14
CA LEU A 60 -10.63 -24.92 1.67
C LEU A 60 -10.11 -24.07 2.84
N LYS A 61 -10.93 -23.85 3.88
CA LYS A 61 -10.52 -23.12 5.09
C LYS A 61 -9.35 -23.80 5.80
N GLN A 62 -9.36 -25.13 5.93
CA GLN A 62 -8.26 -25.87 6.54
C GLN A 62 -6.96 -25.71 5.76
N VAL A 63 -7.00 -25.82 4.42
CA VAL A 63 -5.82 -25.64 3.57
C VAL A 63 -5.31 -24.20 3.64
N ALA A 64 -6.21 -23.22 3.60
CA ALA A 64 -5.86 -21.81 3.70
C ALA A 64 -5.22 -21.46 5.05
N GLY A 65 -5.75 -22.02 6.15
CA GLY A 65 -5.19 -21.88 7.50
C GLY A 65 -3.76 -22.42 7.61
N ARG A 66 -3.49 -23.60 7.03
CA ARG A 66 -2.12 -24.17 6.98
C ARG A 66 -1.14 -23.30 6.19
N LYS A 67 -1.65 -22.51 5.23
CA LYS A 67 -0.86 -21.61 4.38
C LYS A 67 -0.80 -20.17 4.92
N GLY A 68 -1.44 -19.88 6.06
CA GLY A 68 -1.45 -18.53 6.65
C GLY A 68 -2.21 -17.49 5.81
N MET A 69 -3.22 -17.91 5.03
CA MET A 69 -3.94 -17.04 4.12
C MET A 69 -5.46 -17.21 4.23
N GLY A 70 -6.21 -16.20 3.81
CA GLY A 70 -7.68 -16.26 3.78
C GLY A 70 -8.20 -17.24 2.72
N TYR A 71 -9.29 -17.97 3.03
CA TYR A 71 -9.86 -18.97 2.12
C TYR A 71 -10.33 -18.37 0.79
N GLN A 72 -10.86 -17.13 0.81
CA GLN A 72 -11.25 -16.42 -0.41
C GLN A 72 -10.04 -16.09 -1.31
N THR A 73 -8.92 -15.69 -0.69
CA THR A 73 -7.66 -15.44 -1.42
C THR A 73 -7.14 -16.72 -2.06
N LEU A 74 -7.17 -17.84 -1.32
CA LEU A 74 -6.75 -19.14 -1.85
C LEU A 74 -7.63 -19.60 -3.01
N ALA A 75 -8.96 -19.51 -2.87
CA ALA A 75 -9.89 -19.84 -3.94
C ALA A 75 -9.63 -19.02 -5.21
N ARG A 76 -9.39 -17.71 -5.05
CA ARG A 76 -9.07 -16.83 -6.17
C ARG A 76 -7.77 -17.25 -6.86
N MET A 77 -6.71 -17.54 -6.10
CA MET A 77 -5.44 -17.97 -6.67
C MET A 77 -5.59 -19.26 -7.47
N TRP A 78 -6.24 -20.27 -6.90
CA TRP A 78 -6.47 -21.54 -7.60
C TRP A 78 -7.33 -21.38 -8.85
N LEU A 79 -8.32 -20.49 -8.83
CA LEU A 79 -9.12 -20.19 -10.02
C LEU A 79 -8.25 -19.60 -11.14
N LEU A 80 -7.39 -18.63 -10.81
CA LEU A 80 -6.48 -18.01 -11.77
C LEU A 80 -5.45 -19.03 -12.31
N GLU A 81 -4.83 -19.80 -11.42
CA GLU A 81 -3.90 -20.87 -11.81
C GLU A 81 -4.55 -21.90 -12.73
N ARG A 82 -5.83 -22.22 -12.51
CA ARG A 82 -6.56 -23.18 -13.34
C ARG A 82 -6.88 -22.59 -14.72
N LEU A 83 -7.26 -21.30 -14.79
CA LEU A 83 -7.52 -20.61 -16.04
C LEU A 83 -6.25 -20.49 -16.88
N GLU A 84 -5.14 -20.04 -16.29
CA GLU A 84 -3.84 -19.93 -16.96
C GLU A 84 -3.38 -21.25 -17.58
N ARG A 85 -3.69 -22.39 -16.95
CA ARG A 85 -3.34 -23.72 -17.48
C ARG A 85 -4.21 -24.19 -18.65
N GLU A 86 -5.43 -23.67 -18.78
CA GLU A 86 -6.36 -24.08 -19.84
C GLU A 86 -6.29 -23.13 -21.05
N GLU A 87 -5.72 -21.93 -20.87
CA GLU A 87 -5.47 -20.95 -21.94
C GLU A 87 -4.18 -21.23 -22.74
N VAL A 88 -3.35 -22.18 -22.28
CA VAL A 88 -2.11 -22.65 -22.92
C VAL A 88 -2.35 -23.97 -23.62
#